data_AF-A0A0B7AG88-F1
#
_entry.id   AF-A0A0B7AG88-F1
#
_cell.length_a   1.000
_cell.length_b   1.000
_cell.length_c   1.000
_cell.angle_alpha   90.00
_cell.angle_beta   90.00
_cell.angle_gamma   90.00
#
_symmetry.space_group_name_H-M   'P 1'
#
loop_
_entity.id
_entity.type
_entity.pdbx_description
1 polymer ?
#
loop_
_entity_poly.entity_id
_entity_poly.type
_entity_poly.pdbx_seq_one_letter_code
_entity_poly.pdbx_strand_id
1 'polypeptide(L)'
;NEPMKPFSIKELNINKFTRDHAVPSTVFDHEDLDYGYDNLDIGGYTVEELEIVIRERQSHERVFAGFLLKGIKTSAVVGLKICKVGSNCTAAGRFSLLGGPLESPWAYDRLYKKDITRFLENAGLEPRDVFDTNLQVHLKVEVHDVEGHAVNPNSVFPKPTIIFDRPHIDVSERVSQPAFGVGVRKDVSHLTTAEIENLRSALRNVQADTGPNGFQHLASYHGSPAQCE
;
A
#
# COMPACT_ATOMS: atom_id res chain seq x y z
N ASN A 1 24.17 20.05 -3.90
CA ASN A 1 23.05 20.97 -4.20
C ASN A 1 23.42 21.83 -5.37
N GLU A 2 22.93 21.48 -6.57
CA GLU A 2 23.08 22.31 -7.76
C GLU A 2 21.82 23.16 -7.97
N PRO A 3 21.92 24.47 -8.29
CA PRO A 3 20.76 25.27 -8.64
C PRO A 3 20.05 24.75 -9.89
N MET A 4 18.72 24.64 -9.83
CA MET A 4 17.86 24.18 -10.92
C MET A 4 17.92 25.16 -12.10
N LYS A 5 18.15 24.62 -13.30
CA LYS A 5 17.97 25.33 -14.56
C LYS A 5 16.54 25.10 -15.07
N PRO A 6 15.91 26.10 -15.74
CA PRO A 6 16.46 27.41 -16.09
C PRO A 6 16.33 28.46 -14.97
N PHE A 7 15.80 28.10 -13.79
CA PHE A 7 15.48 29.06 -12.74
C PHE A 7 16.68 29.88 -12.25
N SER A 8 17.89 29.33 -12.24
CA SER A 8 19.11 30.03 -11.83
C SER A 8 19.70 31.00 -12.89
N ILE A 9 19.21 30.97 -14.14
CA ILE A 9 19.79 31.74 -15.25
C ILE A 9 19.16 33.13 -15.31
N LYS A 10 19.92 34.17 -14.95
CA LYS A 10 19.43 35.54 -14.84
C LYS A 10 18.93 36.12 -16.17
N GLU A 11 19.54 35.72 -17.27
CA GLU A 11 19.22 36.19 -18.62
C GLU A 11 17.90 35.60 -19.15
N LEU A 12 17.50 34.43 -18.65
CA LEU A 12 16.28 33.73 -19.08
C LEU A 12 15.14 33.90 -18.08
N ASN A 13 15.43 33.80 -16.79
CA ASN A 13 14.46 33.93 -15.73
C ASN A 13 14.48 35.34 -15.15
N ILE A 14 13.55 36.20 -15.56
CA ILE A 14 13.43 37.57 -15.05
C ILE A 14 12.84 37.65 -13.63
N ASN A 15 12.19 36.59 -13.14
CA ASN A 15 11.54 36.57 -11.83
C ASN A 15 12.56 36.32 -10.71
N LYS A 16 12.87 37.37 -9.93
CA LYS A 16 13.84 37.32 -8.82
C LYS A 16 13.51 36.24 -7.80
N PHE A 17 12.25 36.13 -7.39
CA PHE A 17 11.81 35.19 -6.36
C PHE A 17 12.12 33.74 -6.76
N THR A 18 11.80 33.34 -7.99
CA THR A 18 12.12 31.99 -8.49
C THR A 18 13.61 31.75 -8.72
N ARG A 19 14.42 32.81 -8.94
CA ARG A 19 15.88 32.69 -8.97
C ARG A 19 16.45 32.47 -7.57
N ASP A 20 15.95 33.20 -6.58
CA ASP A 20 16.40 33.09 -5.20
C ASP A 20 16.09 31.70 -4.61
N HIS A 21 14.98 31.07 -5.06
CA HIS A 21 14.59 29.71 -4.71
C HIS A 21 15.02 28.65 -5.73
N ALA A 22 16.03 28.93 -6.55
CA ALA A 22 16.48 27.98 -7.58
C ALA A 22 17.20 26.75 -7.00
N VAL A 23 17.63 26.77 -5.73
CA VAL A 23 18.29 25.62 -5.10
C VAL A 23 17.23 24.64 -4.57
N PRO A 24 17.24 23.34 -4.95
CA PRO A 24 16.17 22.41 -4.55
C PRO A 24 15.91 22.30 -3.04
N SER A 25 16.94 22.50 -2.21
CA SER A 25 16.78 22.45 -0.76
C SER A 25 15.97 23.62 -0.19
N THR A 26 15.80 24.72 -0.93
CA THR A 26 15.06 25.90 -0.47
C THR A 26 13.59 25.88 -0.89
N VAL A 27 13.11 24.80 -1.51
CA VAL A 27 11.70 24.69 -1.98
C VAL A 27 10.90 23.61 -1.25
N PHE A 28 11.46 23.02 -0.19
CA PHE A 28 10.77 21.98 0.60
C PHE A 28 9.66 22.56 1.47
N ASP A 29 9.93 23.70 2.10
CA ASP A 29 8.90 24.43 2.81
C ASP A 29 8.14 25.29 1.80
N HIS A 30 6.85 25.00 1.64
CA HIS A 30 6.00 25.74 0.71
C HIS A 30 5.51 27.06 1.31
N GLU A 31 5.53 27.22 2.63
CA GLU A 31 5.15 28.47 3.30
C GLU A 31 6.16 29.57 2.97
N ASP A 32 7.45 29.21 2.86
CA ASP A 32 8.53 30.08 2.36
C ASP A 32 8.29 30.54 0.90
N LEU A 33 7.40 29.84 0.18
CA LEU A 33 7.06 30.15 -1.20
C LEU A 33 5.85 31.09 -1.35
N ASP A 34 5.33 31.63 -0.24
CA ASP A 34 4.25 32.62 -0.20
C ASP A 34 2.94 32.14 -0.84
N TYR A 35 2.67 30.83 -0.77
CA TYR A 35 1.38 30.25 -1.13
C TYR A 35 0.95 29.19 -0.12
N GLY A 36 -0.36 29.03 0.06
CA GLY A 36 -0.96 28.04 0.94
C GLY A 36 -1.99 27.19 0.21
N TYR A 37 -2.39 26.10 0.86
CA TYR A 37 -3.48 25.24 0.42
C TYR A 37 -4.71 25.47 1.29
N ASP A 38 -5.91 25.33 0.71
CA ASP A 38 -7.16 25.44 1.47
C ASP A 38 -7.28 24.34 2.54
N ASN A 39 -6.80 23.14 2.21
CA ASN A 39 -6.65 21.99 3.10
C ASN A 39 -5.56 21.05 2.55
N LEU A 40 -5.13 20.10 3.37
CA LEU A 40 -4.16 19.07 3.01
C LEU A 40 -4.82 17.68 2.98
N ASP A 41 -6.12 17.65 2.70
CA ASP A 41 -6.91 16.42 2.75
C ASP A 41 -6.76 15.63 1.45
N ILE A 42 -6.61 14.31 1.55
CA ILE A 42 -6.48 13.43 0.37
C ILE A 42 -7.64 12.45 0.36
N GLY A 43 -8.52 12.58 -0.63
CA GLY A 43 -9.65 11.65 -0.81
C GLY A 43 -10.65 11.68 0.35
N GLY A 44 -10.77 12.82 1.04
CA GLY A 44 -11.66 13.01 2.19
C GLY A 44 -11.06 12.63 3.54
N TYR A 45 -9.77 12.30 3.60
CA TYR A 45 -9.05 12.02 4.83
C TYR A 45 -8.14 13.19 5.21
N THR A 46 -8.16 13.59 6.48
CA THR A 46 -7.16 14.52 7.03
C THR A 46 -5.78 13.87 7.11
N VAL A 47 -4.73 14.66 7.39
CA VAL A 47 -3.36 14.15 7.55
C VAL A 47 -3.27 13.08 8.66
N GLU A 48 -3.98 13.27 9.77
CA GLU A 48 -4.03 12.34 10.89
C GLU A 48 -4.75 11.05 10.52
N GLU A 49 -5.86 11.14 9.78
CA GLU A 49 -6.61 9.98 9.32
C GLU A 49 -5.85 9.18 8.27
N LEU A 50 -5.09 9.86 7.39
CA LEU A 50 -4.20 9.20 6.44
C LEU A 50 -3.13 8.36 7.14
N GLU A 51 -2.56 8.84 8.24
CA GLU A 51 -1.59 8.08 9.03
C GLU A 51 -2.21 6.79 9.61
N ILE A 52 -3.46 6.86 10.08
CA ILE A 52 -4.20 5.67 10.53
C ILE A 52 -4.41 4.69 9.37
N VAL A 53 -4.86 5.17 8.21
CA VAL A 53 -5.06 4.34 7.01
C VAL A 53 -3.74 3.71 6.53
N ILE A 54 -2.63 4.44 6.61
CA ILE A 54 -1.31 3.93 6.24
C ILE A 54 -0.87 2.82 7.19
N ARG A 55 -1.02 3.00 8.51
CA ARG A 55 -0.69 1.98 9.51
C ARG A 55 -1.54 0.72 9.34
N GLU A 56 -2.82 0.88 9.11
CA GLU A 56 -3.72 -0.25 8.84
C GLU A 56 -3.31 -1.01 7.57
N ARG A 57 -2.83 -0.31 6.53
CA ARG A 57 -2.29 -1.00 5.34
C ARG A 57 -0.95 -1.68 5.62
N GLN A 58 -0.16 -1.17 6.55
CA GLN A 58 1.12 -1.76 6.93
C GLN A 58 0.96 -2.95 7.88
N SER A 59 -0.17 -3.09 8.58
CA SER A 59 -0.47 -4.23 9.46
C SER A 59 -0.81 -5.52 8.71
N HIS A 60 -0.86 -5.48 7.37
CA HIS A 60 -1.19 -6.62 6.52
C HIS A 60 0.00 -7.04 5.65
N GLU A 61 0.00 -8.32 5.24
CA GLU A 61 0.95 -8.83 4.25
C GLU A 61 0.69 -8.16 2.90
N ARG A 62 1.77 -7.73 2.23
CA ARG A 62 1.66 -7.11 0.91
C ARG A 62 2.69 -7.67 -0.03
N VAL A 63 2.35 -7.72 -1.31
CA VAL A 63 3.26 -8.09 -2.38
C VAL A 63 3.37 -6.93 -3.35
N PHE A 64 4.60 -6.57 -3.69
CA PHE A 64 4.90 -5.52 -4.65
C PHE A 64 5.65 -6.09 -5.87
N ALA A 65 5.34 -5.55 -7.04
CA ALA A 65 6.20 -5.63 -8.20
C ALA A 65 7.20 -4.46 -8.16
N GLY A 66 8.49 -4.78 -8.05
CA GLY A 66 9.60 -3.81 -8.02
C GLY A 66 10.24 -3.61 -9.39
N PHE A 67 10.38 -2.35 -9.80
CA PHE A 67 10.96 -1.94 -11.08
C PHE A 67 12.13 -0.97 -10.86
N LEU A 68 13.29 -1.24 -11.47
CA LEU A 68 14.39 -0.27 -11.52
C LEU A 68 14.22 0.61 -12.76
N LEU A 69 13.68 1.81 -12.56
CA LEU A 69 13.32 2.71 -13.65
C LEU A 69 14.48 3.60 -14.10
N LYS A 70 14.50 3.91 -15.38
CA LYS A 70 15.45 4.84 -16.01
C LYS A 70 14.76 5.60 -17.15
N GLY A 71 15.38 6.70 -17.59
CA GLY A 71 14.97 7.42 -18.79
C GLY A 71 15.07 6.53 -20.04
N ILE A 72 14.06 6.61 -20.91
CA ILE A 72 13.93 5.79 -22.12
C ILE A 72 13.84 6.60 -23.41
N LYS A 73 14.03 7.92 -23.36
CA LYS A 73 13.97 8.88 -24.48
C LYS A 73 12.61 8.96 -25.19
N THR A 74 11.58 8.34 -24.63
CA THR A 74 10.20 8.32 -25.13
C THR A 74 9.25 8.13 -23.95
N SER A 75 7.94 8.15 -24.20
CA SER A 75 6.94 7.82 -23.20
C SER A 75 6.34 6.44 -23.47
N ALA A 76 5.99 5.71 -22.42
CA ALA A 76 5.47 4.36 -22.52
C ALA A 76 4.46 4.03 -21.41
N VAL A 77 3.55 3.11 -21.71
CA VAL A 77 2.62 2.50 -20.75
C VAL A 77 3.09 1.08 -20.47
N VAL A 78 3.31 0.78 -19.19
CA VAL A 78 3.75 -0.53 -18.71
C VAL A 78 2.54 -1.26 -18.12
N GLY A 79 2.13 -2.33 -18.78
CA GLY A 79 1.11 -3.26 -18.31
C GLY A 79 1.72 -4.43 -17.56
N LEU A 80 1.14 -4.78 -16.42
CA LEU A 80 1.55 -5.92 -15.61
C LEU A 80 0.52 -7.05 -15.72
N LYS A 81 1.01 -8.28 -15.77
CA LYS A 81 0.20 -9.49 -15.63
C LYS A 81 0.88 -10.45 -14.64
N ILE A 82 0.08 -11.12 -13.82
CA ILE A 82 0.53 -12.21 -12.94
C ILE A 82 0.23 -13.53 -13.64
N CYS A 83 1.22 -14.40 -13.72
CA CYS A 83 1.10 -15.72 -14.33
C CYS A 83 1.46 -16.80 -13.30
N LYS A 84 0.75 -17.93 -13.34
CA LYS A 84 1.05 -19.14 -12.56
C LYS A 84 1.04 -20.36 -13.48
N VAL A 85 1.75 -21.42 -13.10
CA VAL A 85 1.79 -22.67 -13.88
C VAL A 85 0.38 -23.26 -13.98
N GLY A 86 0.02 -23.71 -15.18
CA GLY A 86 -1.28 -24.36 -15.43
C GLY A 86 -2.49 -23.41 -15.48
N SER A 87 -2.30 -22.09 -15.48
CA SER A 87 -3.40 -21.11 -15.56
C SER A 87 -3.10 -19.96 -16.53
N ASN A 88 -4.14 -19.21 -16.89
CA ASN A 88 -4.01 -18.00 -17.69
C ASN A 88 -3.48 -16.84 -16.83
N CYS A 89 -2.71 -15.95 -17.45
CA CYS A 89 -2.23 -14.76 -16.78
C CYS A 89 -3.37 -13.75 -16.54
N THR A 90 -3.42 -13.18 -15.34
CA THR A 90 -4.40 -12.15 -14.95
C THR A 90 -3.77 -10.76 -15.00
N ALA A 91 -4.55 -9.73 -15.30
CA ALA A 91 -4.06 -8.35 -15.31
C ALA A 91 -3.76 -7.89 -13.87
N ALA A 92 -2.57 -7.31 -13.67
CA ALA A 92 -2.03 -6.92 -12.35
C ALA A 92 -1.75 -5.42 -12.24
N GLY A 93 -2.47 -4.62 -13.04
CA GLY A 93 -2.36 -3.17 -13.08
C GLY A 93 -1.47 -2.64 -14.20
N ARG A 94 -1.28 -1.33 -14.19
CA ARG A 94 -0.46 -0.58 -15.15
C ARG A 94 0.15 0.66 -14.50
N PHE A 95 1.20 1.20 -15.10
CA PHE A 95 1.72 2.53 -14.81
C PHE A 95 2.30 3.17 -16.07
N SER A 96 2.46 4.49 -16.06
CA SER A 96 3.03 5.25 -17.17
C SER A 96 4.45 5.70 -16.83
N LEU A 97 5.34 5.61 -17.81
CA LEU A 97 6.69 6.15 -17.75
C LEU A 97 6.78 7.28 -18.75
N LEU A 98 7.04 8.49 -18.27
CA LEU A 98 7.13 9.69 -19.10
C LEU A 98 8.58 9.96 -19.47
N GLY A 99 8.77 10.36 -20.72
CA GLY A 99 10.06 10.70 -21.28
C GLY A 99 9.93 11.26 -22.69
N GLY A 100 11.00 11.86 -23.17
CA GLY A 100 11.03 12.49 -24.48
C GLY A 100 12.42 12.50 -25.09
N PRO A 101 12.55 12.84 -26.38
CA PRO A 101 13.84 12.75 -27.08
C PRO A 101 14.93 13.62 -26.45
N LEU A 102 14.54 14.75 -25.85
CA LEU A 102 15.41 15.73 -25.22
C LEU A 102 15.60 15.52 -23.71
N GLU A 103 15.07 14.44 -23.13
CA GLU A 103 15.23 14.23 -21.68
C GLU A 103 16.71 14.11 -21.32
N SER A 104 17.08 14.62 -20.14
CA SER A 104 18.38 14.30 -19.55
C SER A 104 18.36 12.85 -19.06
N PRO A 105 19.48 12.11 -19.17
CA PRO A 105 19.57 10.76 -18.60
C PRO A 105 19.30 10.78 -17.09
N TRP A 106 18.49 9.84 -16.62
CA TRP A 106 18.21 9.62 -15.21
C TRP A 106 17.95 8.14 -14.94
N ALA A 107 18.13 7.73 -13.69
CA ALA A 107 17.74 6.43 -13.18
C ALA A 107 17.34 6.57 -11.71
N TYR A 108 16.37 5.78 -11.26
CA TYR A 108 16.05 5.69 -9.85
C TYR A 108 17.17 4.97 -9.11
N ASP A 109 17.46 5.44 -7.89
CA ASP A 109 18.39 4.79 -6.96
C ASP A 109 17.77 3.54 -6.32
N ARG A 110 16.44 3.45 -6.29
CA ARG A 110 15.66 2.39 -5.67
C ARG A 110 14.57 1.86 -6.59
N LEU A 111 14.04 0.70 -6.23
CA LEU A 111 12.93 0.09 -6.95
C LEU A 111 11.64 0.90 -6.74
N TYR A 112 11.00 1.28 -7.85
CA TYR A 112 9.60 1.67 -7.84
C TYR A 112 8.76 0.45 -7.49
N LYS A 113 8.01 0.52 -6.39
CA LYS A 113 7.15 -0.56 -5.91
C LYS A 113 5.71 -0.31 -6.35
N LYS A 114 5.15 -1.23 -7.13
CA LYS A 114 3.71 -1.27 -7.44
C LYS A 114 3.05 -2.37 -6.61
N ASP A 115 2.09 -2.00 -5.77
CA ASP A 115 1.32 -2.98 -5.00
C ASP A 115 0.52 -3.88 -5.93
N ILE A 116 0.73 -5.19 -5.80
CA ILE A 116 0.04 -6.24 -6.57
C ILE A 116 -0.81 -7.16 -5.68
N THR A 117 -0.92 -6.89 -4.39
CA THR A 117 -1.57 -7.75 -3.37
C THR A 117 -3.02 -8.08 -3.77
N ARG A 118 -3.82 -7.05 -4.04
CA ARG A 118 -5.23 -7.22 -4.46
C ARG A 118 -5.38 -7.99 -5.78
N PHE A 119 -4.38 -7.94 -6.67
CA PHE A 119 -4.43 -8.67 -7.93
C PHE A 119 -4.10 -10.16 -7.74
N LEU A 120 -3.29 -10.50 -6.74
CA LEU A 120 -3.09 -11.89 -6.32
C LEU A 120 -4.37 -12.45 -5.72
N GLU A 121 -5.01 -11.71 -4.80
CA GLU A 121 -6.28 -12.10 -4.17
C GLU A 121 -7.37 -12.36 -5.22
N ASN A 122 -7.51 -11.46 -6.20
CA ASN A 122 -8.45 -11.63 -7.32
C ASN A 122 -8.12 -12.83 -8.22
N ALA A 123 -6.87 -13.28 -8.24
CA ALA A 123 -6.43 -14.49 -8.94
C ALA A 123 -6.55 -15.77 -8.09
N GLY A 124 -7.16 -15.65 -6.90
CA GLY A 124 -7.30 -16.72 -5.92
C GLY A 124 -5.97 -17.16 -5.32
N LEU A 125 -5.04 -16.22 -5.13
CA LEU A 125 -3.72 -16.44 -4.55
C LEU A 125 -3.58 -15.62 -3.27
N GLU A 126 -3.03 -16.24 -2.23
CA GLU A 126 -2.62 -15.54 -1.01
C GLU A 126 -1.25 -14.87 -1.22
N PRO A 127 -0.92 -13.81 -0.46
CA PRO A 127 0.39 -13.15 -0.54
C PRO A 127 1.59 -14.10 -0.44
N ARG A 128 1.47 -15.17 0.35
CA ARG A 128 2.53 -16.17 0.57
C ARG A 128 2.72 -17.15 -0.58
N ASP A 129 1.74 -17.28 -1.47
CA ASP A 129 1.80 -18.20 -2.62
C ASP A 129 2.89 -17.83 -3.62
N VAL A 130 3.42 -16.60 -3.55
CA VAL A 130 4.58 -16.16 -4.35
C VAL A 130 5.85 -16.97 -4.06
N PHE A 131 5.90 -17.67 -2.93
CA PHE A 131 7.00 -18.56 -2.54
C PHE A 131 6.75 -20.03 -2.91
N ASP A 132 5.55 -20.41 -3.35
CA ASP A 132 5.23 -21.79 -3.70
C ASP A 132 5.86 -22.16 -5.05
N THR A 133 6.80 -23.11 -4.99
CA THR A 133 7.53 -23.63 -6.15
C THR A 133 6.66 -24.44 -7.10
N ASN A 134 5.49 -24.92 -6.67
CA ASN A 134 4.52 -25.60 -7.53
C ASN A 134 3.72 -24.61 -8.37
N LEU A 135 3.38 -23.44 -7.80
CA LEU A 135 2.62 -22.40 -8.49
C LEU A 135 3.49 -21.58 -9.46
N GLN A 136 4.80 -21.44 -9.16
CA GLN A 136 5.78 -20.67 -9.95
C GLN A 136 5.24 -19.32 -10.42
N VAL A 137 4.73 -18.55 -9.46
CA VAL A 137 4.18 -17.23 -9.71
C VAL A 137 5.27 -16.32 -10.30
N HIS A 138 5.00 -15.72 -11.46
CA HIS A 138 5.92 -14.79 -12.10
C HIS A 138 5.19 -13.63 -12.76
N LEU A 139 5.90 -12.52 -12.93
CA LEU A 139 5.40 -11.32 -13.59
C LEU A 139 5.66 -11.39 -15.09
N LYS A 140 4.61 -11.17 -15.88
CA LYS A 140 4.72 -10.87 -17.30
C LYS A 140 4.45 -9.39 -17.51
N VAL A 141 5.36 -8.73 -18.24
CA VAL A 141 5.30 -7.29 -18.46
C VAL A 141 5.22 -7.01 -19.95
N GLU A 142 4.29 -6.12 -20.29
CA GLU A 142 4.03 -5.66 -21.65
C GLU A 142 4.22 -4.15 -21.66
N VAL A 143 5.07 -3.64 -22.56
CA VAL A 143 5.33 -2.21 -22.69
C VAL A 143 4.88 -1.75 -24.06
N HIS A 144 4.11 -0.67 -24.09
CA HIS A 144 3.66 -0.02 -25.32
C HIS A 144 4.11 1.44 -25.29
N ASP A 145 4.59 1.96 -26.42
CA ASP A 145 4.85 3.39 -26.55
C ASP A 145 3.53 4.19 -26.64
N VAL A 146 3.65 5.52 -26.80
CA VAL A 146 2.49 6.41 -26.93
C VAL A 146 1.67 6.18 -28.20
N GLU A 147 2.26 5.54 -29.22
CA GLU A 147 1.59 5.20 -30.48
C GLU A 147 0.93 3.81 -30.42
N GLY A 148 1.17 3.06 -29.34
CA GLY A 148 0.64 1.72 -29.12
C GLY A 148 1.53 0.60 -29.65
N HIS A 149 2.73 0.89 -30.14
CA HIS A 149 3.67 -0.13 -30.59
C HIS A 149 4.31 -0.85 -29.41
N ALA A 150 4.46 -2.17 -29.53
CA ALA A 150 5.10 -2.98 -28.52
C ALA A 150 6.61 -2.67 -28.43
N VAL A 151 7.07 -2.33 -27.23
CA VAL A 151 8.48 -2.08 -26.91
C VAL A 151 9.02 -3.25 -26.10
N ASN A 152 10.25 -3.66 -26.38
CA ASN A 152 10.92 -4.70 -25.61
C ASN A 152 11.09 -4.25 -24.14
N PRO A 153 10.51 -4.93 -23.14
CA PRO A 153 10.63 -4.52 -21.74
C PRO A 153 12.09 -4.40 -21.26
N ASN A 154 12.99 -5.25 -21.76
CA ASN A 154 14.41 -5.25 -21.37
C ASN A 154 15.17 -4.00 -21.82
N SER A 155 14.70 -3.27 -22.83
CA SER A 155 15.31 -1.98 -23.19
C SER A 155 14.89 -0.87 -22.22
N VAL A 156 13.73 -1.02 -21.57
CA VAL A 156 13.11 -0.02 -20.69
C VAL A 156 13.63 -0.16 -19.26
N PHE A 157 13.65 -1.37 -18.71
CA PHE A 157 14.15 -1.66 -17.36
C PHE A 157 14.72 -3.08 -17.26
N PRO A 158 15.61 -3.34 -16.28
CA PRO A 158 16.00 -4.70 -15.91
C PRO A 158 14.80 -5.55 -15.47
N LYS A 159 15.01 -6.87 -15.40
CA LYS A 159 13.97 -7.82 -14.98
C LYS A 159 13.31 -7.36 -13.66
N PRO A 160 11.97 -7.20 -13.63
CA PRO A 160 11.24 -6.85 -12.42
C PRO A 160 11.37 -7.94 -11.35
N THR A 161 11.17 -7.53 -10.10
CA THR A 161 11.24 -8.40 -8.92
C THR A 161 9.92 -8.45 -8.17
N ILE A 162 9.59 -9.59 -7.58
CA ILE A 162 8.48 -9.72 -6.63
C ILE A 162 9.05 -9.49 -5.23
N ILE A 163 8.45 -8.56 -4.50
CA ILE A 163 8.86 -8.18 -3.15
C ILE A 163 7.69 -8.50 -2.22
N PHE A 164 7.89 -9.47 -1.32
CA PHE A 164 6.97 -9.74 -0.23
C PHE A 164 7.34 -8.86 0.96
N ASP A 165 6.37 -8.09 1.43
CA ASP A 165 6.47 -7.19 2.56
C ASP A 165 5.65 -7.78 3.72
N ARG A 166 6.30 -8.00 4.85
CA ARG A 166 5.65 -8.56 6.04
C ARG A 166 4.83 -7.47 6.73
N PRO A 167 3.83 -7.84 7.55
CA PRO A 167 3.15 -6.91 8.42
C PRO A 167 4.16 -6.17 9.29
N HIS A 168 4.05 -4.85 9.32
CA HIS A 168 4.75 -4.03 10.30
C HIS A 168 3.94 -4.11 11.59
N ILE A 169 4.23 -5.11 12.41
CA ILE A 169 3.66 -5.21 13.75
C ILE A 169 4.41 -4.21 14.62
N ASP A 170 3.72 -3.19 15.10
CA ASP A 170 4.29 -2.29 16.10
C ASP A 170 4.62 -3.15 17.34
N VAL A 171 5.84 -3.04 17.88
CA VAL A 171 6.36 -4.00 18.87
C VAL A 171 5.56 -3.99 20.19
N SER A 172 4.68 -3.00 20.39
CA SER A 172 3.68 -2.96 21.46
C SER A 172 2.51 -3.95 21.27
N GLU A 173 2.28 -4.46 20.07
CA GLU A 173 1.22 -5.42 19.73
C GLU A 173 1.76 -6.83 19.50
N ARG A 174 2.65 -7.31 20.38
CA ARG A 174 2.86 -8.76 20.48
C ARG A 174 1.53 -9.39 20.92
N VAL A 175 0.77 -9.83 19.93
CA VAL A 175 -0.28 -10.83 20.10
C VAL A 175 0.34 -11.96 20.89
N SER A 176 0.00 -12.06 22.17
CA SER A 176 0.24 -13.28 22.93
C SER A 176 -0.35 -14.40 22.09
N GLN A 177 0.51 -15.21 21.46
CA GLN A 177 0.07 -16.48 20.91
C GLN A 177 -0.76 -17.16 22.00
N PRO A 178 -1.91 -17.76 21.65
CA PRO A 178 -2.72 -18.42 22.65
C PRO A 178 -1.84 -19.44 23.36
N ALA A 179 -1.56 -19.20 24.64
CA ALA A 179 -1.04 -20.23 25.52
C ALA A 179 -2.06 -21.37 25.41
N PHE A 180 -1.63 -22.50 24.85
CA PHE A 180 -2.47 -23.67 24.63
C PHE A 180 -3.40 -23.90 25.84
N GLY A 181 -4.71 -23.75 25.62
CA GLY A 181 -5.76 -24.16 26.55
C GLY A 181 -6.29 -23.13 27.55
N VAL A 182 -5.83 -21.87 27.58
CA VAL A 182 -6.35 -20.87 28.54
C VAL A 182 -6.80 -19.59 27.83
N GLY A 183 -8.09 -19.24 28.00
CA GLY A 183 -8.60 -17.94 27.57
C GLY A 183 -7.98 -16.81 28.39
N VAL A 184 -7.18 -15.96 27.74
CA VAL A 184 -6.52 -14.82 28.38
C VAL A 184 -7.45 -13.61 28.38
N ARG A 185 -7.65 -12.97 29.54
CA ARG A 185 -8.34 -11.68 29.64
C ARG A 185 -7.32 -10.54 29.49
N LYS A 186 -7.58 -9.60 28.59
CA LYS A 186 -6.75 -8.42 28.34
C LYS A 186 -7.51 -7.15 28.71
N ASP A 187 -6.77 -6.06 28.92
CA ASP A 187 -7.36 -4.72 29.03
C ASP A 187 -8.01 -4.32 27.69
N VAL A 188 -9.21 -3.76 27.75
CA VAL A 188 -10.00 -3.37 26.56
C VAL A 188 -9.29 -2.29 25.74
N SER A 189 -8.49 -1.43 26.39
CA SER A 189 -7.69 -0.39 25.73
C SER A 189 -6.51 -0.92 24.92
N HIS A 190 -6.21 -2.23 25.04
CA HIS A 190 -5.05 -2.89 24.41
C HIS A 190 -5.46 -4.07 23.52
N LEU A 191 -6.72 -4.11 23.05
CA LEU A 191 -7.18 -5.13 22.12
C LEU A 191 -6.75 -4.80 20.69
N THR A 192 -6.26 -5.81 19.95
CA THR A 192 -5.97 -5.67 18.52
C THR A 192 -7.26 -5.61 17.70
N THR A 193 -7.21 -5.06 16.49
CA THR A 193 -8.37 -5.00 15.58
C THR A 193 -8.99 -6.38 15.34
N ALA A 194 -8.15 -7.41 15.10
CA ALA A 194 -8.61 -8.78 14.90
C ALA A 194 -9.30 -9.35 16.16
N GLU A 195 -8.80 -9.05 17.36
CA GLU A 195 -9.46 -9.45 18.61
C GLU A 195 -10.79 -8.72 18.79
N ILE A 196 -10.86 -7.42 18.48
CA ILE A 196 -12.10 -6.64 18.55
C ILE A 196 -13.14 -7.19 17.57
N GLU A 197 -12.77 -7.49 16.33
CA GLU A 197 -13.67 -8.05 15.33
C GLU A 197 -14.15 -9.45 15.71
N ASN A 198 -13.23 -10.30 16.19
CA ASN A 198 -13.57 -11.63 16.68
C ASN A 198 -14.53 -11.55 17.87
N LEU A 199 -14.24 -10.69 18.85
CA LEU A 199 -15.12 -10.46 20.01
C LEU A 199 -16.50 -9.92 19.58
N ARG A 200 -16.56 -8.98 18.64
CA ARG A 200 -17.83 -8.47 18.08
C ARG A 200 -18.63 -9.56 17.39
N SER A 201 -17.98 -10.39 16.58
CA SER A 201 -18.63 -11.52 15.90
C SER A 201 -19.11 -12.57 16.89
N ALA A 202 -18.28 -12.94 17.87
CA ALA A 202 -18.63 -13.89 18.91
C ALA A 202 -19.81 -13.38 19.76
N LEU A 203 -19.79 -12.11 20.16
CA LEU A 203 -20.90 -11.49 20.90
C LEU A 203 -22.19 -11.50 20.09
N ARG A 204 -22.15 -11.17 18.79
CA ARG A 204 -23.32 -11.27 17.91
C ARG A 204 -23.91 -12.68 17.88
N ASN A 205 -23.07 -13.70 17.83
CA ASN A 205 -23.53 -15.09 17.86
C ASN A 205 -24.18 -15.44 19.19
N VAL A 206 -23.61 -15.01 20.33
CA VAL A 206 -24.21 -15.23 21.66
C VAL A 206 -25.52 -14.46 21.83
N GLN A 207 -25.63 -13.25 21.25
CA GLN A 207 -26.87 -12.47 21.24
C GLN A 207 -27.97 -13.10 20.38
N ALA A 208 -27.60 -13.77 19.29
CA ALA A 208 -28.53 -14.47 18.41
C ALA A 208 -28.95 -15.85 18.96
N ASP A 209 -28.17 -16.44 19.86
CA ASP A 209 -28.51 -17.71 20.51
C ASP A 209 -29.66 -17.52 21.50
N THR A 210 -30.76 -18.24 21.25
CA THR A 210 -31.96 -18.26 22.12
C THR A 210 -31.96 -19.44 23.10
N GLY A 211 -30.92 -20.27 23.09
CA GLY A 211 -30.74 -21.40 23.97
C GLY A 211 -30.23 -21.02 25.37
N PRO A 212 -29.91 -22.03 26.21
CA PRO A 212 -29.47 -21.82 27.60
C PRO A 212 -28.09 -21.15 27.72
N ASN A 213 -27.29 -21.12 26.65
CA ASN A 213 -26.01 -20.40 26.62
C ASN A 213 -26.12 -19.03 25.92
N GLY A 214 -27.35 -18.64 25.54
CA GLY A 214 -27.64 -17.40 24.87
C GLY A 214 -27.55 -16.18 25.79
N PHE A 215 -27.36 -15.01 25.20
CA PHE A 215 -27.17 -13.75 25.91
C PHE A 215 -28.28 -13.47 26.93
N GLN A 216 -29.54 -13.68 26.54
CA GLN A 216 -30.69 -13.41 27.41
C GLN A 216 -30.74 -14.35 28.62
N HIS A 217 -30.44 -15.64 28.42
CA HIS A 217 -30.42 -16.60 29.51
C HIS A 217 -29.27 -16.31 30.49
N LEU A 218 -28.07 -15.98 29.97
CA LEU A 218 -26.94 -15.60 30.81
C LEU A 218 -27.20 -14.29 31.57
N ALA A 219 -27.82 -13.31 30.93
CA ALA A 219 -28.16 -12.02 31.57
C ALA A 219 -29.19 -12.18 32.71
N SER A 220 -30.08 -13.18 32.63
CA SER A 220 -31.09 -13.45 33.65
C SER A 220 -30.50 -13.81 35.03
N TYR A 221 -29.28 -14.35 35.07
CA TYR A 221 -28.56 -14.61 36.33
C TYR A 221 -28.21 -13.33 37.08
N HIS A 222 -28.05 -12.21 36.37
CA HIS A 222 -27.72 -10.91 36.97
C HIS A 222 -28.94 -10.01 37.18
N GLY A 223 -30.07 -10.28 36.50
CA GLY A 223 -31.18 -9.35 36.40
C GLY A 223 -32.54 -10.04 36.25
N SER A 224 -33.39 -9.48 35.39
CA SER A 224 -34.73 -10.01 35.13
C SER A 224 -34.74 -10.86 33.85
N PRO A 225 -35.40 -12.03 33.85
CA PRO A 225 -36.16 -12.62 34.96
C PRO A 225 -35.24 -13.23 36.02
N ALA A 226 -35.55 -12.98 37.30
CA ALA A 226 -34.79 -13.55 38.41
C ALA A 226 -34.84 -15.08 38.36
N GLN A 227 -33.69 -15.73 38.53
CA GLN A 227 -33.58 -17.19 38.47
C GLN A 227 -33.84 -17.87 39.82
N CYS A 228 -33.98 -17.10 40.90
CA CYS A 228 -34.31 -17.56 42.25
C CYS A 228 -35.43 -16.68 42.83
N GLU A 229 -36.37 -17.30 43.55
CA GLU A 229 -37.35 -16.61 44.42
C GLU A 229 -36.76 -16.28 45.79
#